data_AF-A0A2A5VYZ1-F1
#
_entry.id   AF-A0A2A5VYZ1-F1
#
_cell.length_a   1.000
_cell.length_b   1.000
_cell.length_c   1.000
_cell.angle_alpha   90.00
_cell.angle_beta   90.00
_cell.angle_gamma   90.00
#
_symmetry.space_group_name_H-M   'P 1'
#
loop_
_entity.id
_entity.type
_entity.pdbx_description
1 polymer ?
#
loop_
_entity_poly.entity_id
_entity_poly.type
_entity_poly.pdbx_seq_one_letter_code
_entity_poly.pdbx_strand_id
1 'polypeptide(L)'
;MTQARRIAAVILLALAACLPSSAQKQSLLKLGNGIAAIAEGEIITLEAVRRELEPIIPRLRIDTRNKQEFTQRIDSISREILQNMIDRIIIVKAAEEKGVLIPESYIEQEYEDVLEADFGGDRARFLNYLRAQGMTPREFRDNIRKRVIVNVMRQQNRKSQSEISPERIEDFYVRNKLRFYQPASIHLRQIILSPIADEGITPLRQTARQIIEELEDGADFGDLARKYGQDDMSRKGGDWGWLKRADLRSELSDTAFALSPGDHSQAIELDETIFILYCEALREETIQPISQVRDVIEDVLVGEIARETQEKWIEDLRNRAYVRYFL
;
A
#
# COMPACT_ATOMS: atom_id res chain seq x y z
N MET A 1 92.24 -41.36 19.92
CA MET A 1 92.17 -40.75 21.27
C MET A 1 92.04 -39.25 21.12
N THR A 2 91.27 -38.62 22.03
CA THR A 2 91.15 -37.17 22.32
C THR A 2 90.56 -36.27 21.22
N GLN A 3 89.27 -35.90 21.33
CA GLN A 3 88.72 -34.71 22.03
C GLN A 3 88.82 -33.45 21.15
N ALA A 4 87.89 -32.50 21.07
CA ALA A 4 86.51 -32.32 21.52
C ALA A 4 86.03 -30.95 20.95
N ARG A 5 84.71 -30.79 20.80
CA ARG A 5 83.93 -29.54 21.07
C ARG A 5 84.15 -28.27 20.20
N ARG A 6 83.12 -27.90 19.41
CA ARG A 6 82.08 -26.87 19.70
C ARG A 6 81.60 -26.10 18.44
N ILE A 7 80.27 -26.09 18.30
CA ILE A 7 79.36 -24.95 17.98
C ILE A 7 79.57 -24.19 16.66
N ALA A 8 78.60 -24.29 15.75
CA ALA A 8 77.99 -23.14 15.10
C ALA A 8 76.60 -23.51 14.55
N ALA A 9 75.60 -22.73 14.93
CA ALA A 9 74.22 -22.84 14.50
C ALA A 9 74.10 -22.51 13.00
N VAL A 10 73.37 -23.34 12.25
CA VAL A 10 72.91 -23.01 10.90
C VAL A 10 71.38 -23.09 10.91
N ILE A 11 70.79 -21.90 10.75
CA ILE A 11 69.38 -21.68 10.40
C ILE A 11 69.16 -22.31 9.02
N LEU A 12 68.23 -23.25 8.90
CA LEU A 12 67.72 -23.68 7.60
C LEU A 12 66.19 -23.60 7.58
N LEU A 13 65.71 -22.85 6.60
CA LEU A 13 64.31 -22.54 6.30
C LEU A 13 63.44 -23.80 6.28
N ALA A 14 62.33 -23.76 7.03
CA ALA A 14 61.23 -24.69 6.83
C ALA A 14 60.54 -24.37 5.49
N LEU A 15 60.67 -25.28 4.52
CA LEU A 15 59.79 -25.36 3.35
C LEU A 15 58.35 -25.60 3.85
N ALA A 16 57.53 -24.56 3.86
CA ALA A 16 56.09 -24.72 3.95
C ALA A 16 55.59 -25.30 2.61
N ALA A 17 55.22 -26.58 2.64
CA ALA A 17 54.58 -27.27 1.53
C ALA A 17 53.31 -26.51 1.11
N CYS A 18 53.31 -25.97 -0.11
CA CYS A 18 52.11 -25.51 -0.79
C CYS A 18 51.16 -26.70 -0.98
N LEU A 19 50.10 -26.76 -0.17
CA LEU A 19 48.92 -27.53 -0.50
C LEU A 19 48.31 -26.92 -1.78
N PRO A 20 48.03 -27.71 -2.84
CA PRO A 20 47.37 -27.19 -4.02
C PRO A 20 45.97 -26.73 -3.63
N SER A 21 45.76 -25.42 -3.83
CA SER A 21 44.51 -24.72 -3.70
C SER A 21 43.39 -25.47 -4.44
N SER A 22 42.25 -25.60 -3.78
CA SER A 22 40.96 -26.07 -4.27
C SER A 22 40.34 -25.17 -5.36
N ALA A 23 41.17 -24.50 -6.15
CA ALA A 23 40.82 -23.59 -7.23
C ALA A 23 40.36 -24.29 -8.52
N GLN A 24 40.35 -25.63 -8.56
CA GLN A 24 39.93 -26.41 -9.73
C GLN A 24 38.48 -26.90 -9.67
N LYS A 25 37.62 -26.23 -8.88
CA LYS A 25 36.15 -26.31 -8.99
C LYS A 25 35.52 -25.11 -9.73
N GLN A 26 36.34 -24.30 -10.40
CA GLN A 26 35.88 -23.33 -11.38
C GLN A 26 36.12 -23.86 -12.80
N SER A 27 35.07 -24.43 -13.41
CA SER A 27 34.75 -24.23 -14.85
C SER A 27 33.60 -25.09 -15.39
N LEU A 28 32.84 -25.83 -14.57
CA LEU A 28 31.51 -26.30 -14.99
C LEU A 28 30.42 -25.21 -14.86
N LEU A 29 30.72 -24.08 -14.19
CA LEU A 29 29.83 -22.93 -13.98
C LEU A 29 29.69 -21.99 -15.20
N LYS A 30 30.21 -22.38 -16.37
CA LYS A 30 30.07 -21.62 -17.63
C LYS A 30 29.15 -22.29 -18.67
N LEU A 31 28.38 -23.32 -18.29
CA LEU A 31 27.38 -23.90 -19.19
C LEU A 31 26.00 -24.04 -18.53
N GLY A 32 25.01 -23.37 -19.13
CA GLY A 32 23.60 -23.71 -19.05
C GLY A 32 22.74 -22.76 -18.21
N ASN A 33 21.70 -22.19 -18.83
CA ASN A 33 20.54 -21.66 -18.12
C ASN A 33 20.03 -22.76 -17.16
N GLY A 34 20.34 -22.65 -15.86
CA GLY A 34 19.90 -23.63 -14.88
C GLY A 34 18.38 -23.74 -14.85
N ILE A 35 17.87 -24.94 -14.58
CA ILE A 35 16.44 -25.14 -14.38
C ILE A 35 16.09 -24.65 -12.97
N ALA A 36 15.09 -23.78 -12.87
CA ALA A 36 14.52 -23.31 -11.61
C ALA A 36 13.43 -24.27 -11.12
N ALA A 37 12.52 -24.63 -12.03
CA ALA A 37 11.45 -25.59 -11.78
C ALA A 37 10.99 -26.25 -13.09
N ILE A 38 10.30 -27.37 -12.98
CA ILE A 38 9.50 -27.97 -14.05
C ILE A 38 8.06 -28.06 -13.53
N ALA A 39 7.11 -27.51 -14.28
CA ALA A 39 5.68 -27.56 -13.96
C ALA A 39 4.91 -28.09 -15.16
N GLU A 40 4.15 -29.18 -15.02
CA GLU A 40 3.38 -29.79 -16.11
C GLU A 40 4.18 -30.01 -17.41
N GLY A 41 5.45 -30.40 -17.25
CA GLY A 41 6.38 -30.61 -18.36
C GLY A 41 7.01 -29.34 -18.96
N GLU A 42 6.54 -28.14 -18.60
CA GLU A 42 7.17 -26.87 -18.98
C GLU A 42 8.34 -26.54 -18.05
N ILE A 43 9.48 -26.17 -18.64
CA ILE A 43 10.73 -25.85 -17.93
C ILE A 43 10.77 -24.35 -17.65
N ILE A 44 10.90 -23.98 -16.37
CA ILE A 44 11.22 -22.62 -15.94
C ILE A 44 12.72 -22.54 -15.69
N THR A 45 13.41 -21.62 -16.34
CA THR A 45 14.87 -21.42 -16.17
C THR A 45 15.17 -20.29 -15.20
N LEU A 46 16.36 -20.33 -14.59
CA LEU A 46 16.88 -19.22 -13.77
C LEU A 46 16.96 -17.91 -14.53
N GLU A 47 17.26 -17.98 -15.83
CA GLU A 47 17.30 -16.80 -16.70
C GLU A 47 15.92 -16.19 -16.89
N ALA A 48 14.86 -17.00 -16.97
CA ALA A 48 13.50 -16.49 -17.05
C ALA A 48 13.09 -15.77 -15.76
N VAL A 49 13.41 -16.33 -14.59
CA VAL A 49 13.18 -15.67 -13.29
C VAL A 49 13.98 -14.36 -13.19
N ARG A 50 15.24 -14.35 -13.63
CA ARG A 50 16.08 -13.16 -13.67
C ARG A 50 15.48 -12.06 -14.54
N ARG A 51 14.97 -12.40 -15.73
CA ARG A 51 14.38 -11.43 -16.65
C ARG A 51 13.18 -10.70 -16.05
N GLU A 52 12.34 -11.40 -15.28
CA GLU A 52 11.23 -10.80 -14.54
C GLU A 52 11.69 -9.91 -13.35
N LEU A 53 12.87 -10.19 -12.79
CA LEU A 53 13.47 -9.38 -11.72
C LEU A 53 14.11 -8.07 -12.22
N GLU A 54 14.69 -8.06 -13.42
CA GLU A 54 15.41 -6.90 -13.99
C GLU A 54 14.69 -5.55 -13.81
N PRO A 55 13.39 -5.40 -14.14
CA PRO A 55 12.69 -4.13 -13.97
C PRO A 55 12.47 -3.73 -12.49
N ILE A 56 12.54 -4.69 -11.56
CA ILE A 56 12.29 -4.50 -10.13
C ILE A 56 13.59 -4.12 -9.39
N ILE A 57 14.74 -4.61 -9.84
CA ILE A 57 16.05 -4.40 -9.19
C ILE A 57 16.36 -2.92 -8.89
N PRO A 58 16.19 -1.95 -9.81
CA PRO A 58 16.50 -0.56 -9.53
C PRO A 58 15.69 0.02 -8.37
N ARG A 59 14.40 -0.35 -8.27
CA ARG A 59 13.53 0.09 -7.17
C ARG A 59 13.97 -0.52 -5.84
N LEU A 60 14.27 -1.82 -5.83
CA LEU A 60 14.77 -2.50 -4.63
C LEU A 60 16.06 -1.88 -4.11
N ARG A 61 16.96 -1.45 -4.98
CA ARG A 61 18.20 -0.77 -4.56
C ARG A 61 17.94 0.54 -3.83
N ILE A 62 16.86 1.24 -4.16
CA ILE A 62 16.45 2.49 -3.52
C ILE A 62 15.77 2.19 -2.18
N ASP A 63 14.91 1.17 -2.14
CA ASP A 63 14.09 0.86 -0.97
C ASP A 63 14.88 0.18 0.17
N THR A 64 15.99 -0.48 -0.15
CA THR A 64 16.80 -1.23 0.83
C THR A 64 17.91 -0.40 1.43
N ARG A 65 18.17 -0.57 2.74
CA ARG A 65 19.15 0.24 3.48
C ARG A 65 20.57 -0.31 3.39
N ASN A 66 20.70 -1.62 3.20
CA ASN A 66 21.99 -2.30 3.17
C ASN A 66 21.97 -3.53 2.25
N LYS A 67 23.16 -4.07 1.99
CA LYS A 67 23.36 -5.21 1.08
C LYS A 67 22.66 -6.49 1.56
N GLN A 68 22.55 -6.72 2.86
CA GLN A 68 21.92 -7.93 3.41
C GLN A 68 20.41 -7.91 3.17
N GLU A 69 19.77 -6.79 3.48
CA GLU A 69 18.34 -6.56 3.22
C GLU A 69 18.04 -6.67 1.72
N PHE A 70 18.89 -6.09 0.86
CA PHE A 70 18.77 -6.21 -0.58
C PHE A 70 18.79 -7.67 -1.06
N THR A 71 19.78 -8.47 -0.63
CA THR A 71 19.86 -9.89 -1.01
C THR A 71 18.64 -10.67 -0.53
N GLN A 72 18.20 -10.47 0.71
CA GLN A 72 17.02 -11.15 1.25
C GLN A 72 15.76 -10.82 0.45
N ARG A 73 15.59 -9.54 0.05
CA ARG A 73 14.44 -9.08 -0.71
C ARG A 73 14.46 -9.62 -2.15
N ILE A 74 15.64 -9.67 -2.77
CA ILE A 74 15.83 -10.32 -4.07
C ILE A 74 15.44 -11.80 -3.98
N ASP A 75 15.92 -12.53 -2.97
CA ASP A 75 15.60 -13.95 -2.81
C ASP A 75 14.10 -14.18 -2.59
N SER A 76 13.43 -13.35 -1.78
CA SER A 76 11.98 -13.48 -1.57
C SER A 76 11.19 -13.23 -2.84
N ILE A 77 11.53 -12.18 -3.59
CA ILE A 77 10.82 -11.82 -4.83
C ILE A 77 11.13 -12.85 -5.93
N SER A 78 12.36 -13.38 -5.98
CA SER A 78 12.74 -14.46 -6.91
C SER A 78 11.84 -15.69 -6.72
N ARG A 79 11.59 -16.08 -5.47
CA ARG A 79 10.67 -17.18 -5.13
C ARG A 79 9.23 -16.88 -5.51
N GLU A 80 8.77 -15.65 -5.27
CA GLU A 80 7.42 -15.22 -5.65
C GLU A 80 7.21 -15.23 -7.17
N ILE A 81 8.18 -14.71 -7.94
CA ILE A 81 8.17 -14.77 -9.40
C ILE A 81 8.13 -16.21 -9.88
N LEU A 82 9.03 -17.07 -9.37
CA LEU A 82 9.04 -18.48 -9.72
C LEU A 82 7.67 -19.13 -9.46
N GLN A 83 7.07 -18.86 -8.30
CA GLN A 83 5.76 -19.38 -7.94
C GLN A 83 4.67 -18.87 -8.91
N ASN A 84 4.67 -17.59 -9.24
CA ASN A 84 3.72 -17.01 -10.20
C ASN A 84 3.87 -17.61 -11.60
N MET A 85 5.10 -17.92 -12.02
CA MET A 85 5.36 -18.61 -13.30
C MET A 85 4.80 -20.05 -13.28
N ILE A 86 5.01 -20.78 -12.19
CA ILE A 86 4.46 -22.13 -11.99
C ILE A 86 2.93 -22.07 -12.03
N ASP A 87 2.33 -21.17 -11.27
CA ASP A 87 0.87 -21.02 -11.22
C ASP A 87 0.28 -20.73 -12.59
N ARG A 88 0.91 -19.83 -13.37
CA ARG A 88 0.48 -19.52 -14.73
C ARG A 88 0.47 -20.78 -15.61
N ILE A 89 1.51 -21.59 -15.54
CA ILE A 89 1.60 -22.85 -16.31
C ILE A 89 0.46 -23.78 -15.91
N ILE A 90 0.26 -24.01 -14.61
CA ILE A 90 -0.77 -24.92 -14.10
C ILE A 90 -2.17 -24.43 -14.48
N ILE A 91 -2.44 -23.12 -14.38
CA ILE A 91 -3.73 -22.54 -14.76
C ILE A 91 -4.00 -22.70 -16.25
N VAL A 92 -2.99 -22.46 -17.10
CA VAL A 92 -3.12 -22.66 -18.55
C VAL A 92 -3.39 -24.13 -18.87
N LYS A 93 -2.69 -25.06 -18.23
CA LYS A 93 -2.90 -26.51 -18.39
C LYS A 93 -4.32 -26.93 -17.97
N ALA A 94 -4.79 -26.45 -16.84
CA ALA A 94 -6.16 -26.68 -16.40
C ALA A 94 -7.21 -26.09 -17.36
N ALA A 95 -6.91 -24.98 -18.03
CA ALA A 95 -7.78 -24.41 -19.05
C ALA A 95 -7.82 -25.26 -20.33
N GLU A 96 -6.66 -25.77 -20.75
CA GLU A 96 -6.54 -26.72 -21.88
C GLU A 96 -7.37 -27.98 -21.61
N GLU A 97 -7.26 -28.57 -20.41
CA GLU A 97 -8.04 -29.74 -19.99
C GLU A 97 -9.56 -29.48 -19.96
N LYS A 98 -9.97 -28.27 -19.58
CA LYS A 98 -11.38 -27.84 -19.61
C LYS A 98 -11.89 -27.49 -21.01
N GLY A 99 -11.02 -27.46 -22.02
CA GLY A 99 -11.39 -27.06 -23.38
C GLY A 99 -11.74 -25.57 -23.51
N VAL A 100 -11.10 -24.69 -22.72
CA VAL A 100 -11.28 -23.24 -22.85
C VAL A 100 -10.70 -22.77 -24.18
N LEU A 101 -11.55 -22.18 -25.03
CA LEU A 101 -11.17 -21.65 -26.33
C LEU A 101 -11.14 -20.13 -26.30
N ILE A 102 -10.02 -19.54 -26.72
CA ILE A 102 -9.88 -18.09 -26.91
C ILE A 102 -9.84 -17.80 -28.41
N PRO A 103 -10.77 -16.99 -28.95
CA PRO A 103 -10.75 -16.60 -30.36
C PRO A 103 -9.45 -15.88 -30.73
N GLU A 104 -8.86 -16.23 -31.88
CA GLU A 104 -7.61 -15.61 -32.32
C GLU A 104 -7.76 -14.10 -32.57
N SER A 105 -8.95 -13.66 -33.00
CA SER A 105 -9.25 -12.23 -33.16
C SER A 105 -9.09 -11.44 -31.86
N TYR A 106 -9.36 -12.04 -30.70
CA TYR A 106 -9.14 -11.41 -29.40
C TYR A 106 -7.64 -11.24 -29.11
N ILE A 107 -6.83 -12.23 -29.49
CA ILE A 107 -5.36 -12.17 -29.33
C ILE A 107 -4.75 -11.10 -30.23
N GLU A 108 -5.22 -11.01 -31.47
CA GLU A 108 -4.78 -9.95 -32.39
C GLU A 108 -5.22 -8.57 -31.91
N GLN A 109 -6.44 -8.42 -31.38
CA GLN A 109 -6.88 -7.15 -30.80
C GLN A 109 -5.97 -6.71 -29.64
N GLU A 110 -5.71 -7.59 -28.69
CA GLU A 110 -4.80 -7.30 -27.55
C GLU A 110 -3.36 -7.01 -28.02
N TYR A 111 -2.91 -7.62 -29.12
CA TYR A 111 -1.60 -7.34 -29.72
C TYR A 111 -1.55 -5.92 -30.30
N GLU A 112 -2.57 -5.53 -31.05
CA GLU A 112 -2.69 -4.20 -31.64
C GLU A 112 -2.93 -3.13 -30.56
N ASP A 113 -3.70 -3.42 -29.52
CA ASP A 113 -3.92 -2.51 -28.40
C ASP A 113 -2.62 -2.17 -27.67
N VAL A 114 -1.72 -3.15 -27.48
CA VAL A 114 -0.39 -2.91 -26.90
C VAL A 114 0.48 -2.10 -27.87
N LEU A 115 0.45 -2.42 -29.16
CA LEU A 115 1.19 -1.67 -30.18
C LEU A 115 0.75 -0.19 -30.22
N GLU A 116 -0.54 0.07 -30.11
CA GLU A 116 -1.09 1.42 -30.11
C GLU A 116 -0.80 2.15 -28.79
N ALA A 117 -1.16 1.54 -27.65
CA ALA A 117 -1.07 2.19 -26.33
C ALA A 117 0.38 2.47 -25.90
N ASP A 118 1.29 1.51 -26.10
CA ASP A 118 2.65 1.61 -25.57
C ASP A 118 3.66 2.14 -26.62
N PHE A 119 3.34 2.01 -27.91
CA PHE A 119 4.25 2.34 -29.01
C PHE A 119 3.67 3.33 -30.04
N GLY A 120 2.42 3.79 -29.87
CA GLY A 120 1.79 4.76 -30.76
C GLY A 120 1.67 4.26 -32.21
N GLY A 121 1.47 2.94 -32.38
CA GLY A 121 1.38 2.32 -33.70
C GLY A 121 2.73 2.08 -34.38
N ASP A 122 3.86 2.47 -33.78
CA ASP A 122 5.19 2.29 -34.38
C ASP A 122 5.65 0.82 -34.27
N ARG A 123 5.35 0.06 -35.32
CA ARG A 123 5.73 -1.35 -35.44
C ARG A 123 7.23 -1.58 -35.41
N ALA A 124 8.05 -0.67 -35.94
CA ALA A 124 9.50 -0.86 -35.96
C ALA A 124 10.07 -0.75 -34.54
N ARG A 125 9.60 0.25 -33.77
CA ARG A 125 9.94 0.42 -32.36
C ARG A 125 9.50 -0.79 -31.53
N PHE A 126 8.29 -1.29 -31.77
CA PHE A 126 7.78 -2.45 -31.06
C PHE A 126 8.60 -3.72 -31.35
N LEU A 127 8.93 -3.99 -32.62
CA LEU A 127 9.78 -5.13 -32.98
C LEU A 127 11.19 -5.03 -32.38
N ASN A 128 11.74 -3.82 -32.28
CA ASN A 128 13.02 -3.60 -31.58
C ASN A 128 12.92 -3.90 -30.08
N TYR A 129 11.82 -3.51 -29.44
CA TYR A 129 11.54 -3.86 -28.05
C TYR A 129 11.46 -5.39 -27.86
N LEU A 130 10.71 -6.10 -28.70
CA LEU A 130 10.62 -7.57 -28.61
C LEU A 130 11.99 -8.24 -28.78
N ARG A 131 12.81 -7.78 -29.74
CA ARG A 131 14.18 -8.29 -29.94
C ARG A 131 15.07 -8.03 -28.73
N ALA A 132 14.99 -6.85 -28.12
CA ALA A 132 15.74 -6.51 -26.91
C ALA A 132 15.36 -7.41 -25.72
N GLN A 133 14.11 -7.87 -25.68
CA GLN A 133 13.62 -8.85 -24.70
C GLN A 133 13.88 -10.32 -25.12
N GLY A 134 14.50 -10.56 -26.27
CA GLY A 134 14.74 -11.89 -26.81
C GLY A 134 13.45 -12.66 -27.14
N MET A 135 12.42 -11.95 -27.59
CA MET A 135 11.12 -12.51 -27.97
C MET A 135 10.80 -12.29 -29.45
N THR A 136 10.13 -13.25 -30.05
CA THR A 136 9.51 -13.13 -31.37
C THR A 136 8.07 -12.60 -31.27
N PRO A 137 7.52 -12.02 -32.36
CA PRO A 137 6.11 -11.64 -32.39
C PRO A 137 5.13 -12.79 -32.15
N ARG A 138 5.53 -14.02 -32.49
CA ARG A 138 4.74 -15.24 -32.23
C ARG A 138 4.71 -15.56 -30.74
N GLU A 139 5.87 -15.61 -30.09
CA GLU A 139 5.96 -15.84 -28.64
C GLU A 139 5.24 -14.75 -27.85
N PHE A 140 5.26 -13.50 -28.35
CA PHE A 140 4.51 -12.42 -27.73
C PHE A 140 2.99 -12.65 -27.78
N ARG A 141 2.44 -13.09 -28.93
CA ARG A 141 1.03 -13.51 -29.03
C ARG A 141 0.71 -14.68 -28.12
N ASP A 142 1.61 -15.67 -28.03
CA ASP A 142 1.44 -16.81 -27.13
C ASP A 142 1.42 -16.35 -25.66
N ASN A 143 2.23 -15.35 -25.31
CA ASN A 143 2.21 -14.74 -23.98
C ASN A 143 0.90 -14.00 -23.70
N ILE A 144 0.37 -13.25 -24.67
CA ILE A 144 -0.97 -12.64 -24.58
C ILE A 144 -2.01 -13.73 -24.34
N ARG A 145 -2.03 -14.79 -25.17
CA ARG A 145 -2.98 -15.90 -25.03
C ARG A 145 -2.93 -16.53 -23.65
N LYS A 146 -1.74 -16.88 -23.15
CA LYS A 146 -1.57 -17.42 -21.78
C LYS A 146 -2.11 -16.44 -20.73
N ARG A 147 -1.90 -15.13 -20.88
CA ARG A 147 -2.41 -14.10 -19.93
C ARG A 147 -3.93 -13.99 -19.96
N VAL A 148 -4.53 -14.00 -21.15
CA VAL A 148 -5.98 -13.97 -21.34
C VAL A 148 -6.62 -15.22 -20.74
N ILE A 149 -6.06 -16.41 -21.00
CA ILE A 149 -6.52 -17.67 -20.41
C ILE A 149 -6.51 -17.60 -18.88
N VAL A 150 -5.41 -17.14 -18.27
CA VAL A 150 -5.33 -16.99 -16.81
C VAL A 150 -6.43 -16.04 -16.30
N ASN A 151 -6.64 -14.91 -16.97
CA ASN A 151 -7.67 -13.95 -16.58
C ASN A 151 -9.08 -14.54 -16.67
N VAL A 152 -9.40 -15.25 -17.75
CA VAL A 152 -10.69 -15.94 -17.94
C VAL A 152 -10.89 -17.00 -16.85
N MET A 153 -9.89 -17.84 -16.59
CA MET A 153 -9.97 -18.88 -15.56
C MET A 153 -10.16 -18.31 -14.16
N ARG A 154 -9.45 -17.22 -13.82
CA ARG A 154 -9.64 -16.48 -12.56
C ARG A 154 -11.06 -15.93 -12.45
N GLN A 155 -11.57 -15.33 -13.52
CA GLN A 155 -12.92 -14.76 -13.57
C GLN A 155 -14.00 -15.82 -13.38
N GLN A 156 -13.89 -16.96 -14.04
CA GLN A 156 -14.86 -18.05 -13.93
C GLN A 156 -14.95 -18.65 -12.52
N ASN A 157 -13.86 -18.58 -11.75
CA ASN A 157 -13.83 -19.09 -10.38
C ASN A 157 -14.12 -18.04 -9.32
N ARG A 158 -14.34 -16.77 -9.69
CA ARG A 158 -14.85 -15.79 -8.73
C ARG A 158 -16.28 -16.19 -8.35
N LYS A 159 -16.49 -16.50 -7.07
CA LYS A 159 -17.82 -16.68 -6.50
C LYS A 159 -18.64 -15.39 -6.66
N SER A 160 -19.91 -15.55 -7.00
CA SER A 160 -20.86 -14.45 -7.15
C SER A 160 -21.12 -13.76 -5.80
N GLN A 161 -21.42 -12.46 -5.83
CA GLN A 161 -21.86 -11.70 -4.64
C GLN A 161 -23.06 -12.35 -3.94
N SER A 162 -23.86 -13.15 -4.66
CA SER A 162 -25.03 -13.88 -4.16
C SER A 162 -24.73 -14.93 -3.09
N GLU A 163 -23.46 -15.16 -2.73
CA GLU A 163 -23.05 -16.08 -1.66
C GLU A 163 -22.81 -15.40 -0.30
N ILE A 164 -22.91 -14.08 -0.20
CA ILE A 164 -22.73 -13.38 1.10
C ILE A 164 -24.01 -13.51 1.92
N SER A 165 -23.96 -14.34 2.94
CA SER A 165 -25.08 -14.46 3.88
C SER A 165 -25.21 -13.19 4.73
N PRO A 166 -26.44 -12.80 5.12
CA PRO A 166 -26.65 -11.73 6.09
C PRO A 166 -25.87 -11.94 7.40
N GLU A 167 -25.77 -13.19 7.85
CA GLU A 167 -24.98 -13.59 9.02
C GLU A 167 -23.49 -13.19 8.88
N ARG A 168 -22.89 -13.36 7.69
CA ARG A 168 -21.49 -12.96 7.48
C ARG A 168 -21.29 -11.45 7.55
N ILE A 169 -22.28 -10.68 7.09
CA ILE A 169 -22.28 -9.21 7.18
C ILE A 169 -22.38 -8.78 8.65
N GLU A 170 -23.28 -9.39 9.41
CA GLU A 170 -23.45 -9.14 10.84
C GLU A 170 -22.18 -9.47 11.63
N ASP A 171 -21.60 -10.64 11.38
CA ASP A 171 -20.35 -11.08 11.98
C ASP A 171 -19.20 -10.11 11.68
N PHE A 172 -19.07 -9.67 10.42
CA PHE A 172 -18.08 -8.70 10.03
C PHE A 172 -18.30 -7.38 10.77
N TYR A 173 -19.53 -6.87 10.82
CA TYR A 173 -19.87 -5.64 11.52
C TYR A 173 -19.52 -5.72 13.01
N VAL A 174 -19.90 -6.81 13.68
CA VAL A 174 -19.64 -7.01 15.12
C VAL A 174 -18.14 -7.07 15.42
N ARG A 175 -17.37 -7.81 14.61
CA ARG A 175 -15.91 -7.93 14.80
C ARG A 175 -15.16 -6.64 14.46
N ASN A 176 -15.73 -5.79 13.60
CA ASN A 176 -15.08 -4.58 13.10
C ASN A 176 -15.79 -3.28 13.50
N LYS A 177 -16.59 -3.26 14.58
CA LYS A 177 -17.39 -2.10 15.00
C LYS A 177 -16.62 -0.78 15.03
N LEU A 178 -15.36 -0.80 15.49
CA LEU A 178 -14.52 0.40 15.55
C LEU A 178 -14.21 1.01 14.17
N ARG A 179 -14.25 0.23 13.08
CA ARG A 179 -14.09 0.77 11.72
C ARG A 179 -15.25 1.69 11.31
N PHE A 180 -16.39 1.52 11.96
CA PHE A 180 -17.62 2.29 11.71
C PHE A 180 -17.86 3.38 12.76
N TYR A 181 -16.90 3.58 13.68
CA TYR A 181 -16.93 4.66 14.63
C TYR A 181 -16.79 6.01 13.92
N GLN A 182 -17.75 6.89 14.17
CA GLN A 182 -17.71 8.29 13.81
C GLN A 182 -17.45 9.09 15.08
N PRO A 183 -16.32 9.81 15.18
CA PRO A 183 -16.06 10.68 16.30
C PRO A 183 -17.08 11.82 16.32
N ALA A 184 -17.32 12.35 17.52
CA ALA A 184 -18.12 13.56 17.67
C ALA A 184 -17.54 14.70 16.82
N SER A 185 -18.44 15.53 16.28
CA SER A 185 -18.07 16.74 15.54
C SER A 185 -18.97 17.90 15.93
N ILE A 186 -18.42 19.10 15.92
CA ILE A 186 -19.11 20.34 16.26
C ILE A 186 -19.06 21.28 15.06
N HIS A 187 -20.19 21.90 14.73
CA HIS A 187 -20.21 23.07 13.84
C HIS A 187 -19.87 24.29 14.68
N LEU A 188 -18.63 24.75 14.59
CA LEU A 188 -18.07 25.73 15.50
C LEU A 188 -18.04 27.11 14.86
N ARG A 189 -18.49 28.12 15.59
CA ARG A 189 -18.09 29.50 15.35
C ARG A 189 -17.13 29.97 16.44
N GLN A 190 -16.21 30.87 16.11
CA GLN A 190 -15.33 31.48 17.09
C GLN A 190 -15.04 32.95 16.82
N ILE A 191 -14.82 33.68 17.90
CA ILE A 191 -14.25 35.03 17.90
C ILE A 191 -12.86 34.93 18.50
N ILE A 192 -11.86 35.36 17.74
CA ILE A 192 -10.47 35.39 18.16
C ILE A 192 -10.06 36.86 18.33
N LEU A 193 -9.53 37.18 19.53
CA LEU A 193 -8.92 38.46 19.85
C LEU A 193 -7.44 38.23 20.13
N SER A 194 -6.57 38.76 19.29
CA SER A 194 -5.11 38.73 19.40
C SER A 194 -4.56 40.15 19.61
N PRO A 195 -3.41 40.28 20.29
CA PRO A 195 -2.83 41.59 20.53
C PRO A 195 -2.43 42.25 19.21
N ILE A 196 -2.75 43.53 19.07
CA ILE A 196 -2.28 44.36 17.95
C ILE A 196 -1.05 45.12 18.45
N ALA A 197 0.11 44.85 17.84
CA ALA A 197 1.40 45.41 18.28
C ALA A 197 1.71 45.07 19.76
N ASP A 198 2.18 46.05 20.55
CA ASP A 198 2.60 45.86 21.95
C ASP A 198 1.45 46.05 22.96
N GLU A 199 0.20 45.98 22.50
CA GLU A 199 -0.95 45.97 23.42
C GLU A 199 -0.94 44.67 24.22
N GLY A 200 -0.78 44.76 25.55
CA GLY A 200 -0.90 43.59 26.43
C GLY A 200 -2.33 43.02 26.43
N ILE A 201 -2.57 41.93 27.17
CA ILE A 201 -3.88 41.22 27.17
C ILE A 201 -5.05 42.01 27.80
N THR A 202 -4.79 43.10 28.53
CA THR A 202 -5.82 43.83 29.30
C THR A 202 -6.93 44.44 28.43
N PRO A 203 -6.66 45.13 27.32
CA PRO A 203 -7.71 45.63 26.42
C PRO A 203 -8.51 44.50 25.79
N LEU A 204 -7.87 43.37 25.45
CA LEU A 204 -8.54 42.19 24.90
C LEU A 204 -9.57 41.63 25.90
N ARG A 205 -9.22 41.58 27.20
CA ARG A 205 -10.16 41.16 28.26
C ARG A 205 -11.37 42.08 28.35
N GLN A 206 -11.18 43.39 28.17
CA GLN A 206 -12.28 44.34 28.18
C GLN A 206 -13.21 44.13 26.98
N THR A 207 -12.64 43.97 25.79
CA THR A 207 -13.39 43.65 24.57
C THR A 207 -14.13 42.31 24.70
N ALA A 208 -13.48 41.29 25.25
CA ALA A 208 -14.10 39.99 25.48
C ALA A 208 -15.30 40.07 26.44
N ARG A 209 -15.19 40.85 27.52
CA ARG A 209 -16.32 41.09 28.43
C ARG A 209 -17.49 41.77 27.72
N GLN A 210 -17.20 42.80 26.92
CA GLN A 210 -18.22 43.49 26.14
C GLN A 210 -18.92 42.54 25.14
N ILE A 211 -18.17 41.66 24.48
CA ILE A 211 -18.76 40.65 23.58
C ILE A 211 -19.68 39.72 24.35
N ILE A 212 -19.27 39.23 25.52
CA ILE A 212 -20.09 38.35 26.37
C ILE A 212 -21.36 39.07 26.83
N GLU A 213 -21.27 40.33 27.27
CA GLU A 213 -22.45 41.14 27.64
C GLU A 213 -23.40 41.32 26.44
N GLU A 214 -22.88 41.66 25.24
CA GLU A 214 -23.69 41.78 24.03
C GLU A 214 -24.36 40.44 23.65
N LEU A 215 -23.67 39.30 23.84
CA LEU A 215 -24.23 37.96 23.60
C LEU A 215 -25.32 37.60 24.62
N GLU A 216 -25.11 37.90 25.90
CA GLU A 216 -26.09 37.67 26.97
C GLU A 216 -27.36 38.52 26.78
N ASP A 217 -27.23 39.71 26.18
CA ASP A 217 -28.34 40.57 25.77
C ASP A 217 -29.03 40.10 24.46
N GLY A 218 -28.53 39.03 23.83
CA GLY A 218 -29.14 38.37 22.68
C GLY A 218 -28.64 38.84 21.31
N ALA A 219 -27.47 39.46 21.22
CA ALA A 219 -26.86 39.79 19.92
C ALA A 219 -26.47 38.53 19.13
N ASP A 220 -26.46 38.63 17.79
CA ASP A 220 -26.02 37.53 16.92
C ASP A 220 -24.50 37.34 17.00
N PHE A 221 -24.08 36.10 17.24
CA PHE A 221 -22.65 35.75 17.36
C PHE A 221 -21.86 36.07 16.09
N GLY A 222 -22.44 35.84 14.91
CA GLY A 222 -21.79 36.11 13.63
C GLY A 222 -21.56 37.61 13.38
N ASP A 223 -22.49 38.46 13.80
CA ASP A 223 -22.32 39.91 13.72
C ASP A 223 -21.23 40.42 14.68
N LEU A 224 -21.18 39.89 15.90
CA LEU A 224 -20.10 40.20 16.85
C LEU A 224 -18.75 39.69 16.34
N ALA A 225 -18.71 38.51 15.71
CA ALA A 225 -17.50 37.99 15.08
C ALA A 225 -17.01 38.88 13.93
N ARG A 226 -17.90 39.44 13.11
CA ARG A 226 -17.52 40.41 12.06
C ARG A 226 -17.02 41.73 12.63
N LYS A 227 -17.61 42.15 13.75
CA LYS A 227 -17.33 43.44 14.41
C LYS A 227 -16.01 43.42 15.18
N TYR A 228 -15.75 42.35 15.93
CA TYR A 228 -14.63 42.26 16.87
C TYR A 228 -13.58 41.23 16.51
N GLY A 229 -13.90 40.21 15.72
CA GLY A 229 -12.98 39.13 15.38
C GLY A 229 -11.79 39.63 14.57
N GLN A 230 -10.62 39.08 14.87
CA GLN A 230 -9.35 39.48 14.28
C GLN A 230 -8.70 38.38 13.44
N ASP A 231 -9.38 37.25 13.24
CA ASP A 231 -8.98 36.18 12.33
C ASP A 231 -9.65 36.32 10.95
N ASP A 232 -9.22 35.50 9.98
CA ASP A 232 -9.76 35.54 8.62
C ASP A 232 -11.23 35.12 8.54
N MET A 233 -11.70 34.27 9.46
CA MET A 233 -13.08 33.77 9.45
C MET A 233 -14.07 34.77 10.06
N SER A 234 -13.59 35.82 10.76
CA SER A 234 -14.41 36.94 11.26
C SER A 234 -15.39 37.48 10.20
N ARG A 235 -14.93 37.69 8.96
CA ARG A 235 -15.75 38.17 7.83
C ARG A 235 -16.91 37.24 7.48
N LYS A 236 -16.76 35.94 7.75
CA LYS A 236 -17.79 34.90 7.59
C LYS A 236 -18.58 34.67 8.88
N GLY A 237 -18.55 35.60 9.83
CA GLY A 237 -19.20 35.46 11.12
C GLY A 237 -18.50 34.48 12.05
N GLY A 238 -17.20 34.27 11.86
CA GLY A 238 -16.42 33.35 12.68
C GLY A 238 -16.72 31.88 12.43
N ASP A 239 -17.34 31.52 11.30
CA ASP A 239 -17.74 30.13 10.99
C ASP A 239 -16.57 29.26 10.54
N TRP A 240 -16.25 28.21 11.31
CA TRP A 240 -15.19 27.24 11.01
C TRP A 240 -15.72 25.90 10.48
N GLY A 241 -17.03 25.78 10.29
CA GLY A 241 -17.68 24.55 9.82
C GLY A 241 -17.59 23.40 10.83
N TRP A 242 -17.70 22.17 10.32
CA TRP A 242 -17.65 20.95 11.12
C TRP A 242 -16.20 20.58 11.47
N LEU A 243 -15.90 20.60 12.76
CA LEU A 243 -14.61 20.23 13.33
C LEU A 243 -14.76 19.01 14.25
N LYS A 244 -13.79 18.11 14.21
CA LYS A 244 -13.65 17.03 15.19
C LYS A 244 -12.81 17.52 16.36
N ARG A 245 -12.89 16.81 17.48
CA ARG A 245 -12.07 17.12 18.68
C ARG A 245 -10.57 17.18 18.38
N ALA A 246 -10.07 16.33 17.49
CA ALA A 246 -8.66 16.30 17.09
C ALA A 246 -8.24 17.48 16.20
N ASP A 247 -9.20 18.22 15.61
CA ASP A 247 -8.94 19.38 14.76
C ASP A 247 -8.77 20.66 15.61
N LEU A 248 -9.08 20.61 16.91
CA LEU A 248 -8.99 21.71 17.87
C LEU A 248 -7.80 21.51 18.81
N ARG A 249 -7.24 22.62 19.31
CA ARG A 249 -6.33 22.60 20.46
C ARG A 249 -7.02 21.95 21.65
N SER A 250 -6.31 21.12 22.41
CA SER A 250 -6.85 20.41 23.58
C SER A 250 -7.61 21.33 24.53
N GLU A 251 -7.06 22.51 24.78
CA GLU A 251 -7.54 23.54 25.70
C GLU A 251 -8.87 24.17 25.24
N LEU A 252 -9.13 24.19 23.93
CA LEU A 252 -10.40 24.67 23.36
C LEU A 252 -11.40 23.53 23.19
N SER A 253 -10.92 22.33 22.90
CA SER A 253 -11.76 21.19 22.53
C SER A 253 -12.68 20.73 23.67
N ASP A 254 -12.22 20.76 24.93
CA ASP A 254 -13.06 20.41 26.08
C ASP A 254 -14.22 21.39 26.25
N THR A 255 -13.94 22.68 26.14
CA THR A 255 -14.96 23.71 26.24
C THR A 255 -15.92 23.65 25.06
N ALA A 256 -15.41 23.54 23.83
CA ALA A 256 -16.21 23.48 22.61
C ALA A 256 -17.24 22.33 22.65
N PHE A 257 -16.79 21.12 22.98
CA PHE A 257 -17.66 19.93 23.00
C PHE A 257 -18.54 19.81 24.25
N ALA A 258 -18.36 20.69 25.24
CA ALA A 258 -19.25 20.79 26.40
C ALA A 258 -20.43 21.77 26.18
N LEU A 259 -20.40 22.58 25.11
CA LEU A 259 -21.47 23.52 24.78
C LEU A 259 -22.68 22.82 24.17
N SER A 260 -23.89 23.26 24.54
CA SER A 260 -25.11 22.86 23.83
C SER A 260 -25.24 23.65 22.53
N PRO A 261 -25.93 23.13 21.51
CA PRO A 261 -26.26 23.92 20.31
C PRO A 261 -27.02 25.20 20.68
N GLY A 262 -26.52 26.34 20.23
CA GLY A 262 -27.02 27.68 20.57
C GLY A 262 -26.25 28.37 21.70
N ASP A 263 -25.36 27.67 22.41
CA ASP A 263 -24.60 28.24 23.53
C ASP A 263 -23.23 28.78 23.06
N HIS A 264 -22.74 29.79 23.76
CA HIS A 264 -21.36 30.27 23.66
C HIS A 264 -20.56 29.98 24.93
N SER A 265 -19.23 29.90 24.79
CA SER A 265 -18.31 29.82 25.92
C SER A 265 -18.14 31.18 26.60
N GLN A 266 -17.59 31.15 27.80
CA GLN A 266 -16.90 32.31 28.37
C GLN A 266 -15.58 32.56 27.60
N ALA A 267 -14.93 33.71 27.88
CA ALA A 267 -13.63 34.03 27.30
C ALA A 267 -12.53 33.06 27.77
N ILE A 268 -11.86 32.41 26.82
CA ILE A 268 -10.76 31.48 27.07
C ILE A 268 -9.45 32.15 26.66
N GLU A 269 -8.52 32.32 27.60
CA GLU A 269 -7.22 32.94 27.35
C GLU A 269 -6.15 31.87 27.09
N LEU A 270 -5.48 31.92 25.95
CA LEU A 270 -4.38 31.04 25.56
C LEU A 270 -3.32 31.84 24.82
N ASP A 271 -2.06 31.79 25.29
CA ASP A 271 -0.91 32.39 24.62
C ASP A 271 -1.15 33.87 24.20
N GLU A 272 -1.65 34.68 25.13
CA GLU A 272 -2.02 36.10 24.92
C GLU A 272 -3.18 36.36 23.95
N THR A 273 -3.83 35.30 23.45
CA THR A 273 -5.03 35.38 22.60
C THR A 273 -6.26 34.98 23.41
N ILE A 274 -7.40 35.62 23.13
CA ILE A 274 -8.69 35.29 23.72
C ILE A 274 -9.59 34.66 22.66
N PHE A 275 -10.19 33.52 23.03
CA PHE A 275 -11.16 32.79 22.23
C PHE A 275 -12.52 32.84 22.90
N ILE A 276 -13.56 33.11 22.12
CA ILE A 276 -14.96 32.90 22.49
C ILE A 276 -15.53 31.94 21.45
N LEU A 277 -16.09 30.83 21.91
CA LEU A 277 -16.57 29.74 21.07
C LEU A 277 -18.09 29.73 21.05
N TYR A 278 -18.70 29.29 19.95
CA TYR A 278 -20.15 29.12 19.84
C TYR A 278 -20.48 27.82 19.12
N CYS A 279 -21.36 27.03 19.72
CA CYS A 279 -21.81 25.75 19.18
C CYS A 279 -23.04 25.98 18.30
N GLU A 280 -22.88 25.91 16.99
CA GLU A 280 -24.02 26.03 16.07
C GLU A 280 -24.79 24.70 15.98
N ALA A 281 -24.07 23.59 15.98
CA ALA A 281 -24.66 22.25 16.02
C ALA A 281 -23.64 21.22 16.54
N LEU A 282 -24.13 20.18 17.22
CA LEU A 282 -23.31 19.09 17.72
C LEU A 282 -23.78 17.76 17.10
N ARG A 283 -22.83 16.97 16.60
CA ARG A 283 -23.02 15.57 16.21
C ARG A 283 -22.29 14.71 17.23
N GLU A 284 -23.05 13.90 17.95
CA GLU A 284 -22.52 12.97 18.93
C GLU A 284 -21.64 11.91 18.27
N GLU A 285 -20.72 11.36 19.06
CA GLU A 285 -20.00 10.18 18.62
C GLU A 285 -20.96 9.00 18.48
N THR A 286 -20.80 8.23 17.42
CA THR A 286 -21.67 7.08 17.19
C THR A 286 -20.94 6.01 16.42
N ILE A 287 -21.42 4.78 16.54
CA ILE A 287 -21.03 3.70 15.64
C ILE A 287 -22.13 3.63 14.59
N GLN A 288 -21.77 3.90 13.33
CA GLN A 288 -22.74 3.87 12.23
C GLN A 288 -23.47 2.54 12.22
N PRO A 289 -24.81 2.53 12.25
CA PRO A 289 -25.57 1.29 12.32
C PRO A 289 -25.32 0.45 11.07
N ILE A 290 -25.37 -0.88 11.22
CA ILE A 290 -25.15 -1.83 10.12
C ILE A 290 -25.97 -1.51 8.88
N SER A 291 -27.19 -0.98 9.03
CA SER A 291 -28.06 -0.58 7.92
C SER A 291 -27.48 0.53 7.03
N GLN A 292 -26.64 1.41 7.58
CA GLN A 292 -25.99 2.49 6.83
C GLN A 292 -24.69 2.06 6.15
N VAL A 293 -24.05 1.01 6.67
CA VAL A 293 -22.74 0.53 6.20
C VAL A 293 -22.79 -0.83 5.53
N ARG A 294 -23.99 -1.37 5.32
CA ARG A 294 -24.22 -2.71 4.77
C ARG A 294 -23.53 -2.90 3.43
N ASP A 295 -23.78 -2.02 2.47
CA ASP A 295 -23.25 -2.12 1.11
C ASP A 295 -21.71 -2.06 1.12
N VAL A 296 -21.15 -1.21 1.98
CA VAL A 296 -19.69 -1.12 2.17
C VAL A 296 -19.12 -2.42 2.72
N ILE A 297 -19.81 -3.06 3.68
CA ILE A 297 -19.40 -4.36 4.21
C ILE A 297 -19.51 -5.45 3.13
N GLU A 298 -20.60 -5.45 2.35
CA GLU A 298 -20.80 -6.39 1.26
C GLU A 298 -19.64 -6.30 0.26
N ASP A 299 -19.27 -5.11 -0.21
CA ASP A 299 -18.14 -4.92 -1.13
C ASP A 299 -16.81 -5.43 -0.56
N VAL A 300 -16.53 -5.17 0.72
CA VAL A 300 -15.33 -5.68 1.39
C VAL A 300 -15.34 -7.21 1.43
N LEU A 301 -16.47 -7.81 1.82
CA LEU A 301 -16.64 -9.26 1.89
C LEU A 301 -16.55 -9.92 0.51
N VAL A 302 -17.07 -9.30 -0.55
CA VAL A 302 -16.91 -9.78 -1.93
C VAL A 302 -15.43 -9.87 -2.28
N GLY A 303 -14.65 -8.83 -1.96
CA GLY A 303 -13.21 -8.81 -2.17
C GLY A 303 -12.48 -9.91 -1.39
N GLU A 304 -12.79 -10.06 -0.10
CA GLU A 304 -12.19 -11.09 0.76
C GLU A 304 -12.52 -12.51 0.25
N ILE A 305 -13.79 -12.80 -0.05
CA ILE A 305 -14.23 -14.10 -0.57
C ILE A 305 -13.59 -14.39 -1.92
N ALA A 306 -13.53 -13.40 -2.82
CA ALA A 306 -12.89 -13.57 -4.11
C ALA A 306 -11.42 -13.95 -3.95
N ARG A 307 -10.70 -13.31 -3.03
CA ARG A 307 -9.30 -13.64 -2.72
C ARG A 307 -9.15 -15.04 -2.12
N GLU A 308 -9.94 -15.38 -1.10
CA GLU A 308 -9.91 -16.70 -0.45
C GLU A 308 -10.22 -17.83 -1.45
N THR A 309 -11.21 -17.62 -2.31
CA THR A 309 -11.61 -18.60 -3.33
C THR A 309 -10.53 -18.76 -4.38
N GLN A 310 -9.93 -17.65 -4.82
CA GLN A 310 -8.85 -17.62 -5.77
C GLN A 310 -7.60 -18.36 -5.24
N GLU A 311 -7.24 -18.13 -3.97
CA GLU A 311 -6.13 -18.80 -3.30
C GLU A 311 -6.38 -20.31 -3.20
N LYS A 312 -7.55 -20.72 -2.69
CA LYS A 312 -7.94 -22.14 -2.60
C LYS A 312 -7.95 -22.83 -3.95
N TRP A 313 -8.50 -22.18 -4.98
CA TRP A 313 -8.52 -22.75 -6.32
C TRP A 313 -7.11 -22.97 -6.88
N ILE A 314 -6.20 -22.00 -6.71
CA ILE A 314 -4.81 -22.16 -7.13
C ILE A 314 -4.14 -23.27 -6.31
N GLU A 315 -4.40 -23.38 -5.01
CA GLU A 315 -3.88 -24.46 -4.17
C GLU A 315 -4.36 -25.84 -4.63
N ASP A 316 -5.65 -25.99 -4.93
CA ASP A 316 -6.22 -27.23 -5.48
C ASP A 316 -5.64 -27.60 -6.85
N LEU A 317 -5.30 -26.60 -7.66
CA LEU A 317 -4.58 -26.81 -8.91
C LEU A 317 -3.16 -27.29 -8.66
N ARG A 318 -2.41 -26.64 -7.76
CA ARG A 318 -1.05 -27.04 -7.39
C ARG A 318 -0.99 -28.45 -6.84
N ASN A 319 -1.95 -28.85 -6.00
CA ASN A 319 -2.01 -30.17 -5.39
C ASN A 319 -2.23 -31.30 -6.41
N ARG A 320 -2.85 -30.99 -7.55
CA ARG A 320 -3.05 -31.94 -8.64
C ARG A 320 -1.94 -31.91 -9.69
N ALA A 321 -1.19 -30.81 -9.72
CA ALA A 321 -0.17 -30.58 -10.71
C ALA A 321 1.15 -31.29 -10.40
N TYR A 322 1.88 -31.71 -11.43
CA TYR A 322 3.26 -32.13 -11.31
C TYR A 322 4.18 -30.91 -11.30
N VAL A 323 4.79 -30.63 -10.14
CA VAL A 323 5.79 -29.58 -9.98
C VAL A 323 7.06 -30.14 -9.34
N ARG A 324 8.21 -29.86 -9.95
CA ARG A 324 9.53 -30.21 -9.42
C ARG A 324 10.42 -28.99 -9.34
N TYR A 325 10.87 -28.65 -8.13
CA TYR A 325 11.80 -27.56 -7.87
C TYR A 325 13.25 -28.04 -7.98
N PHE A 326 14.14 -27.14 -8.43
CA PHE A 326 15.58 -27.39 -8.58
C PHE A 326 16.43 -26.31 -7.89
N LEU A 327 15.77 -25.32 -7.27
CA LEU A 327 16.35 -24.20 -6.52
C LEU A 327 16.31 -24.43 -5.02
#